data_AF-A0A8S3ECZ2-F1
#
_entry.id   AF-A0A8S3ECZ2-F1
#
_cell.length_a   1.000
_cell.length_b   1.000
_cell.length_c   1.000
_cell.angle_alpha   90.00
_cell.angle_beta   90.00
_cell.angle_gamma   90.00
#
_symmetry.space_group_name_H-M   'P 1'
#
loop_
_entity.id
_entity.type
_entity.pdbx_description
1 polymer ?
#
loop_
_entity_poly.entity_id
_entity_poly.type
_entity_poly.pdbx_seq_one_letter_code
_entity_poly.pdbx_strand_id
1 'polypeptide(L)'
;MFCFLIDIITYMHSNTFHIIIGPTIVKSIYSGELTYDSDQFFRTGNTNSYYYQAIDIIVNITGNYTVKSNSTIDTFGYLYIYSFNKTKLSINQVTKNDDKSGSLQFTLISALQSGVRYIVIVTTYSPDVRGPFSITVSGPATVGFHVNTAATKPSSSVTTTTRTTTTTTRTTTTTTRTTTTTTRTTTTTSKASTTSTTST
;
A
#
# COMPACT_ATOMS: atom_id res chain seq x y z
N MET A 1 -79.27 -22.44 25.27
CA MET A 1 -78.80 -21.45 24.28
C MET A 1 -77.58 -20.77 24.85
N PHE A 2 -76.42 -21.39 24.68
CA PHE A 2 -75.12 -20.97 25.21
C PHE A 2 -74.05 -21.36 24.21
N CYS A 3 -73.08 -20.47 24.03
CA CYS A 3 -71.73 -20.71 23.54
C CYS A 3 -71.56 -21.33 22.14
N PHE A 4 -71.23 -20.48 21.17
CA PHE A 4 -70.24 -20.76 20.14
C PHE A 4 -69.51 -19.46 19.79
N LEU A 5 -68.52 -19.10 20.60
CA LEU A 5 -67.38 -18.29 20.18
C LEU A 5 -66.41 -19.27 19.51
N ILE A 6 -66.50 -19.37 18.18
CA ILE A 6 -65.55 -20.10 17.35
C ILE A 6 -64.77 -19.08 16.52
N ASP A 7 -63.47 -19.08 16.80
CA ASP A 7 -62.34 -18.85 15.89
C ASP A 7 -62.13 -17.46 15.28
N ILE A 8 -61.54 -16.58 16.10
CA ILE A 8 -60.50 -15.65 15.64
C ILE A 8 -59.26 -15.78 16.54
N ILE A 9 -58.79 -17.01 16.73
CA ILE A 9 -57.43 -17.27 17.20
C ILE A 9 -56.91 -18.41 16.34
N THR A 10 -56.27 -18.07 15.21
CA THR A 10 -55.09 -18.73 14.60
C THR A 10 -54.91 -18.20 13.16
N TYR A 11 -54.50 -16.94 13.01
CA TYR A 11 -53.77 -16.51 11.81
C TYR A 11 -52.88 -15.32 12.14
N MET A 12 -51.90 -15.57 13.00
CA MET A 12 -50.68 -14.79 13.01
C MET A 12 -49.59 -15.71 12.48
N HIS A 13 -49.67 -16.03 11.18
CA HIS A 13 -48.50 -16.54 10.49
C HIS A 13 -47.42 -15.47 10.59
N SER A 14 -46.30 -15.82 11.20
CA SER A 14 -45.11 -15.01 11.27
C SER A 14 -44.75 -14.47 9.89
N ASN A 15 -45.13 -13.23 9.62
CA ASN A 15 -44.50 -12.44 8.57
C ASN A 15 -43.12 -12.04 9.08
N THR A 16 -42.21 -13.02 9.08
CA THR A 16 -40.79 -12.75 9.18
C THR A 16 -40.43 -11.97 7.93
N PHE A 17 -40.44 -10.64 8.06
CA PHE A 17 -40.06 -9.72 7.00
C PHE A 17 -38.56 -9.95 6.75
N HIS A 18 -38.23 -10.81 5.79
CA HIS A 18 -36.88 -10.92 5.29
C HIS A 18 -36.56 -9.59 4.60
N ILE A 19 -35.87 -8.69 5.30
CA ILE A 19 -35.21 -7.56 4.65
C ILE A 19 -34.19 -8.20 3.72
N ILE A 20 -34.50 -8.24 2.42
CA ILE A 20 -33.52 -8.58 1.39
C ILE A 20 -32.59 -7.36 1.31
N ILE A 21 -31.62 -7.30 2.22
CA ILE A 21 -30.53 -6.34 2.10
C ILE A 21 -29.73 -6.82 0.90
N GLY A 22 -29.84 -6.13 -0.24
CA GLY A 22 -28.97 -6.37 -1.39
C GLY A 22 -27.51 -6.32 -0.97
N PRO A 23 -26.59 -6.93 -1.74
CA PRO A 23 -25.18 -6.92 -1.40
C PRO A 23 -24.70 -5.47 -1.21
N THR A 24 -24.25 -5.16 0.00
CA THR A 24 -23.74 -3.83 0.33
C THR A 24 -22.42 -3.63 -0.39
N ILE A 25 -22.37 -2.64 -1.29
CA ILE A 25 -21.12 -2.27 -1.97
C ILE A 25 -20.37 -1.25 -1.10
N VAL A 26 -19.21 -1.67 -0.61
CA VAL A 26 -18.30 -0.83 0.17
C VAL A 26 -17.31 -0.14 -0.79
N LYS A 27 -17.01 1.13 -0.53
CA LYS A 27 -16.05 1.93 -1.30
C LYS A 27 -14.83 2.27 -0.45
N SER A 28 -13.64 2.11 -1.01
CA SER A 28 -12.36 2.53 -0.44
C SER A 28 -11.66 3.44 -1.43
N ILE A 29 -11.04 4.53 -0.95
CA ILE A 29 -10.42 5.54 -1.80
C ILE A 29 -8.94 5.65 -1.46
N TYR A 30 -8.12 5.72 -2.51
CA TYR A 30 -6.72 6.09 -2.42
C TYR A 30 -6.47 7.31 -3.30
N SER A 31 -5.64 8.24 -2.83
CA SER A 31 -5.22 9.42 -3.59
C SER A 31 -3.70 9.48 -3.66
N GLY A 32 -3.20 9.91 -4.82
CA GLY A 32 -1.78 10.02 -5.09
C GLY A 32 -1.50 11.06 -6.17
N GLU A 33 -0.23 11.17 -6.56
CA GLU A 33 0.20 12.08 -7.61
C GLU A 33 1.37 11.44 -8.37
N LEU A 34 1.32 11.52 -9.69
CA LEU A 34 2.45 11.19 -10.54
C LEU A 34 3.35 12.42 -10.63
N THR A 35 4.61 12.30 -10.19
CA THR A 35 5.60 13.37 -10.16
C THR A 35 6.84 12.98 -10.98
N TYR A 36 7.83 13.86 -11.06
CA TYR A 36 9.13 13.52 -11.66
C TYR A 36 9.87 12.40 -10.93
N ASP A 37 9.56 12.18 -9.65
CA ASP A 37 10.15 11.13 -8.83
C ASP A 37 9.39 9.79 -8.93
N SER A 38 8.24 9.78 -9.61
CA SER A 38 7.51 8.54 -9.86
C SER A 38 8.31 7.62 -10.78
N ASP A 39 8.18 6.33 -10.52
CA ASP A 39 8.83 5.33 -11.34
C ASP A 39 8.32 5.35 -12.77
N GLN A 40 9.15 4.81 -13.67
CA GLN A 40 8.85 4.81 -15.08
C GLN A 40 8.93 3.42 -15.70
N PHE A 41 8.12 3.20 -16.74
CA PHE A 41 8.19 2.03 -17.60
C PHE A 41 7.91 2.38 -19.06
N PHE A 42 8.28 1.46 -19.95
CA PHE A 42 7.97 1.54 -21.39
C PHE A 42 6.82 0.61 -21.70
N ARG A 43 5.77 1.11 -22.35
CA ARG A 43 4.65 0.27 -22.82
C ARG A 43 5.14 -0.66 -23.92
N THR A 44 4.55 -1.86 -24.00
CA THR A 44 4.88 -2.84 -25.05
C THR A 44 4.75 -2.22 -26.43
N GLY A 45 5.83 -2.24 -27.22
CA GLY A 45 5.86 -1.67 -28.57
C GLY A 45 6.04 -0.15 -28.62
N ASN A 46 6.35 0.51 -27.50
CA ASN A 46 6.56 1.95 -27.40
C ASN A 46 7.93 2.27 -26.79
N THR A 47 8.61 3.29 -27.31
CA THR A 47 9.89 3.79 -26.80
C THR A 47 9.76 4.95 -25.81
N ASN A 48 8.54 5.43 -25.59
CA ASN A 48 8.26 6.54 -24.68
C ASN A 48 8.08 6.05 -23.24
N SER A 49 8.49 6.91 -22.31
CA SER A 49 8.45 6.63 -20.88
C SER A 49 7.15 7.09 -20.25
N TYR A 50 6.63 6.31 -19.31
CA TYR A 50 5.39 6.58 -18.61
C TYR A 50 5.62 6.55 -17.11
N TYR A 51 5.30 7.67 -16.43
CA TYR A 51 5.28 7.73 -14.98
C TYR A 51 4.16 6.85 -14.43
N TYR A 52 4.45 6.09 -13.39
CA TYR A 52 3.46 5.25 -12.73
C TYR A 52 3.64 5.21 -11.22
N GLN A 53 2.56 4.81 -10.55
CA GLN A 53 2.58 4.40 -9.16
C GLN A 53 1.99 2.99 -9.03
N ALA A 54 2.72 2.12 -8.34
CA ALA A 54 2.26 0.77 -8.02
C ALA A 54 1.66 0.72 -6.62
N ILE A 55 0.41 0.29 -6.53
CA ILE A 55 -0.37 0.27 -5.31
C ILE A 55 -0.84 -1.17 -5.07
N ASP A 56 -0.34 -1.81 -4.01
CA ASP A 56 -0.90 -3.06 -3.52
C ASP A 56 -2.32 -2.79 -2.99
N ILE A 57 -3.30 -3.58 -3.45
CA ILE A 57 -4.64 -3.61 -2.90
C ILE A 57 -4.83 -4.88 -2.07
N ILE A 58 -5.22 -4.71 -0.81
CA ILE A 58 -5.39 -5.78 0.17
C ILE A 58 -6.88 -6.04 0.32
N VAL A 59 -7.34 -7.18 -0.22
CA VAL A 59 -8.72 -7.63 -0.11
C VAL A 59 -8.83 -8.74 0.95
N ASN A 60 -9.77 -8.58 1.88
CA ASN A 60 -10.02 -9.56 2.93
C ASN A 60 -11.23 -10.45 2.66
N ILE A 61 -12.06 -10.11 1.65
CA ILE A 61 -13.23 -10.87 1.23
C ILE A 61 -13.11 -11.17 -0.26
N THR A 62 -13.27 -12.43 -0.65
CA THR A 62 -13.30 -12.82 -2.07
C THR A 62 -14.57 -12.28 -2.73
N GLY A 63 -14.45 -11.70 -3.92
CA GLY A 63 -15.61 -11.25 -4.69
C GLY A 63 -15.25 -10.35 -5.86
N ASN A 64 -16.27 -9.75 -6.46
CA ASN A 64 -16.09 -8.83 -7.57
C ASN A 64 -15.74 -7.44 -7.06
N TYR A 65 -14.63 -6.90 -7.57
CA TYR A 65 -14.17 -5.55 -7.28
C TYR A 65 -14.12 -4.72 -8.56
N THR A 66 -14.41 -3.44 -8.41
CA THR A 66 -14.27 -2.43 -9.45
C THR A 66 -13.32 -1.35 -8.97
N VAL A 67 -12.24 -1.10 -9.71
CA VAL A 67 -11.30 0.00 -9.49
C VAL A 67 -11.55 1.06 -10.56
N LYS A 68 -11.89 2.27 -10.15
CA LYS A 68 -12.07 3.42 -11.06
C LYS A 68 -11.10 4.53 -10.71
N SER A 69 -10.48 5.15 -11.69
CA SER A 69 -9.74 6.40 -11.46
C SER A 69 -10.65 7.62 -11.51
N ASN A 70 -10.16 8.69 -10.91
CA ASN A 70 -10.68 10.04 -11.09
C ASN A 70 -9.50 11.02 -11.04
N SER A 71 -9.37 11.83 -12.08
CA SER A 71 -8.27 12.76 -12.28
C SER A 71 -8.62 13.82 -13.34
N THR A 72 -7.83 14.89 -13.38
CA THR A 72 -7.81 15.87 -14.49
C THR A 72 -6.92 15.44 -15.65
N ILE A 73 -6.08 14.42 -15.46
CA ILE A 73 -5.26 13.81 -16.52
C ILE A 73 -5.94 12.56 -17.08
N ASP A 74 -5.60 12.23 -18.33
CA ASP A 74 -6.00 10.99 -18.99
C ASP A 74 -5.26 9.81 -18.38
N THR A 75 -5.98 8.97 -17.64
CA THR A 75 -5.40 7.89 -16.84
C THR A 75 -5.56 6.55 -17.52
N PHE A 76 -4.57 5.70 -17.33
CA PHE A 76 -4.56 4.32 -17.78
C PHE A 76 -4.19 3.42 -16.61
N GLY A 77 -4.98 2.37 -16.40
CA GLY A 77 -4.85 1.44 -15.29
C GLY A 77 -4.45 0.05 -15.75
N TYR A 78 -3.62 -0.62 -14.95
CA TYR A 78 -3.38 -2.06 -15.06
C TYR A 78 -3.66 -2.71 -13.71
N LEU A 79 -4.16 -3.94 -13.73
CA LEU A 79 -4.27 -4.81 -12.57
C LEU A 79 -3.35 -6.01 -12.77
N TYR A 80 -2.48 -6.26 -11.80
CA TYR A 80 -1.60 -7.42 -11.74
C TYR A 80 -1.94 -8.31 -10.54
N ILE A 81 -1.67 -9.61 -10.67
CA ILE A 81 -1.70 -10.59 -9.59
C ILE A 81 -0.26 -10.95 -9.20
N TYR A 82 0.02 -11.21 -7.92
CA TYR A 82 1.33 -11.60 -7.36
C TYR A 82 2.48 -10.58 -7.49
N SER A 83 2.81 -10.12 -8.69
CA SER A 83 3.95 -9.25 -8.96
C SER A 83 3.77 -8.43 -10.23
N PHE A 84 4.32 -7.21 -10.21
CA PHE A 84 4.48 -6.35 -11.38
C PHE A 84 5.94 -6.34 -11.82
N ASN A 85 6.20 -6.44 -13.12
CA ASN A 85 7.54 -6.29 -13.69
C ASN A 85 7.52 -5.27 -14.83
N LYS A 86 8.15 -4.11 -14.60
CA LYS A 86 8.21 -2.99 -15.55
C LYS A 86 8.88 -3.30 -16.90
N THR A 87 9.65 -4.39 -16.99
CA THR A 87 10.29 -4.85 -18.25
C THR A 87 9.50 -5.94 -18.95
N LYS A 88 8.54 -6.57 -18.28
CA LYS A 88 7.73 -7.69 -18.78
C LYS A 88 6.26 -7.50 -18.40
N LEU A 89 5.64 -6.47 -18.99
CA LEU A 89 4.29 -6.01 -18.62
C LEU A 89 3.18 -7.04 -18.84
N SER A 90 3.38 -8.05 -19.68
CA SER A 90 2.39 -9.10 -19.93
C SER A 90 2.33 -10.15 -18.82
N ILE A 91 3.39 -10.30 -18.03
CA ILE A 91 3.45 -11.29 -16.96
C ILE A 91 2.52 -10.87 -15.82
N ASN A 92 1.65 -11.80 -15.42
CA ASN A 92 0.68 -11.63 -14.34
C ASN A 92 -0.32 -10.47 -14.49
N GLN A 93 -0.45 -9.89 -15.69
CA GLN A 93 -1.46 -8.89 -15.96
C GLN A 93 -2.84 -9.57 -16.00
N VAL A 94 -3.74 -9.11 -15.14
CA VAL A 94 -5.13 -9.59 -15.08
C VAL A 94 -6.00 -8.83 -16.07
N THR A 95 -5.93 -7.50 -16.05
CA THR A 95 -6.70 -6.63 -16.94
C THR A 95 -6.06 -5.26 -17.03
N LYS A 96 -6.44 -4.48 -18.05
CA LYS A 96 -5.99 -3.12 -18.27
C LYS A 96 -7.04 -2.29 -18.99
N ASN A 97 -7.05 -0.98 -18.76
CA ASN A 97 -8.01 -0.09 -19.39
C ASN A 97 -7.58 1.39 -19.29
N ASP A 98 -7.99 2.20 -20.25
CA ASP A 98 -7.89 3.67 -20.28
C ASP A 98 -9.26 4.36 -20.15
N ASP A 99 -10.28 3.95 -20.92
CA ASP A 99 -11.44 4.84 -21.13
C ASP A 99 -12.81 4.35 -20.62
N LYS A 100 -12.90 3.19 -19.95
CA LYS A 100 -14.22 2.59 -19.64
C LYS A 100 -15.00 3.29 -18.51
N SER A 101 -14.41 4.26 -17.80
CA SER A 101 -15.16 5.05 -16.81
C SER A 101 -15.80 6.32 -17.37
N GLY A 102 -15.56 6.64 -18.65
CA GLY A 102 -15.84 7.98 -19.19
C GLY A 102 -14.81 9.01 -18.72
N SER A 103 -14.81 10.19 -19.36
CA SER A 103 -13.90 11.30 -19.02
C SER A 103 -12.41 10.93 -19.01
N LEU A 104 -11.99 10.00 -19.89
CA LEU A 104 -10.60 9.53 -20.00
C LEU A 104 -10.06 8.89 -18.70
N GLN A 105 -10.95 8.24 -17.95
CA GLN A 105 -10.63 7.54 -16.72
C GLN A 105 -10.82 6.03 -16.88
N PHE A 106 -9.89 5.26 -16.33
CA PHE A 106 -9.91 3.82 -16.43
C PHE A 106 -10.97 3.20 -15.50
N THR A 107 -11.48 2.04 -15.91
CA THR A 107 -12.22 1.12 -15.03
C THR A 107 -11.68 -0.29 -15.18
N LEU A 108 -11.25 -0.88 -14.06
CA LEU A 108 -10.79 -2.26 -13.96
C LEU A 108 -11.83 -3.06 -13.16
N ILE A 109 -12.34 -4.16 -13.73
CA ILE A 109 -13.31 -5.04 -13.07
C ILE A 109 -12.70 -6.43 -13.02
N SER A 110 -12.64 -7.03 -11.83
CA SER A 110 -12.10 -8.38 -11.65
C SER A 110 -12.64 -9.06 -10.39
N ALA A 111 -12.70 -10.39 -10.42
CA ALA A 111 -12.96 -11.21 -9.25
C ALA A 111 -11.64 -11.39 -8.48
N LEU A 112 -11.53 -10.79 -7.29
CA LEU A 112 -10.35 -10.84 -6.45
C LEU A 112 -10.53 -11.87 -5.33
N GLN A 113 -9.47 -12.60 -5.03
CA GLN A 113 -9.44 -13.59 -3.96
C GLN A 113 -8.80 -13.01 -2.69
N SER A 114 -9.41 -13.27 -1.54
CA SER A 114 -8.83 -12.93 -0.24
C SER A 114 -7.48 -13.63 -0.05
N GLY A 115 -6.50 -12.92 0.53
CA GLY A 115 -5.15 -13.43 0.78
C GLY A 115 -4.24 -13.48 -0.47
N VAL A 116 -4.75 -13.11 -1.65
CA VAL A 116 -3.93 -12.98 -2.87
C VAL A 116 -3.45 -11.54 -3.01
N ARG A 117 -2.17 -11.37 -3.37
CA ARG A 117 -1.59 -10.05 -3.65
C ARG A 117 -2.04 -9.56 -5.02
N TYR A 118 -2.62 -8.36 -5.06
CA TYR A 118 -2.95 -7.65 -6.28
C TYR A 118 -2.29 -6.27 -6.29
N ILE A 119 -1.82 -5.84 -7.47
CA ILE A 119 -1.15 -4.55 -7.67
C ILE A 119 -1.91 -3.78 -8.74
N VAL A 120 -2.39 -2.59 -8.38
CA VAL A 120 -2.91 -1.61 -9.35
C VAL A 120 -1.74 -0.72 -9.77
N ILE A 121 -1.53 -0.62 -11.08
CA ILE A 121 -0.63 0.38 -11.67
C ILE A 121 -1.49 1.52 -12.17
N VAL A 122 -1.29 2.71 -11.61
CA VAL A 122 -1.85 3.95 -12.13
C VAL A 122 -0.79 4.64 -12.97
N THR A 123 -1.10 4.93 -14.23
CA THR A 123 -0.25 5.65 -15.18
C THR A 123 -1.14 6.55 -16.05
N THR A 124 -0.57 7.25 -17.02
CA THR A 124 -1.28 8.08 -18.00
C THR A 124 -1.39 7.42 -19.37
N TYR A 125 -2.40 7.74 -20.17
CA TYR A 125 -2.53 7.30 -21.56
C TYR A 125 -1.40 7.82 -22.45
N SER A 126 -1.08 9.12 -22.32
CA SER A 126 0.01 9.80 -23.00
C SER A 126 1.31 9.74 -22.19
N PRO A 127 2.49 9.62 -22.84
CA PRO A 127 3.77 9.62 -22.16
C PRO A 127 4.08 10.99 -21.55
N ASP A 128 5.00 11.01 -20.59
CA ASP A 128 5.49 12.24 -19.92
C ASP A 128 4.42 13.11 -19.25
N VAL A 129 3.19 12.60 -19.09
CA VAL A 129 2.11 13.24 -18.35
C VAL A 129 2.19 12.86 -16.88
N ARG A 130 1.81 13.81 -16.03
CA ARG A 130 1.88 13.77 -14.57
C ARG A 130 0.71 14.56 -14.00
N GLY A 131 0.37 14.29 -12.75
CA GLY A 131 -0.69 15.00 -12.07
C GLY A 131 -1.33 14.19 -10.95
N PRO A 132 -2.20 14.85 -10.18
CA PRO A 132 -2.91 14.21 -9.09
C PRO A 132 -3.94 13.21 -9.62
N PHE A 133 -4.16 12.14 -8.87
CA PHE A 133 -5.21 11.19 -9.16
C PHE A 133 -5.80 10.61 -7.88
N SER A 134 -6.97 10.01 -8.02
CA SER A 134 -7.51 9.11 -7.02
C SER A 134 -8.03 7.84 -7.68
N ILE A 135 -8.07 6.75 -6.91
CA ILE A 135 -8.78 5.53 -7.29
C ILE A 135 -9.85 5.23 -6.25
N THR A 136 -11.03 4.85 -6.72
CA THR A 136 -12.11 4.31 -5.90
C THR A 136 -12.24 2.82 -6.17
N VAL A 137 -12.05 2.01 -5.15
CA VAL A 137 -12.25 0.56 -5.18
C VAL A 137 -13.59 0.24 -4.54
N SER A 138 -14.51 -0.32 -5.33
CA SER A 138 -15.85 -0.75 -4.88
C SER A 138 -15.94 -2.27 -4.88
N GLY A 139 -16.47 -2.87 -3.81
CA GLY A 139 -16.61 -4.33 -3.71
C GLY A 139 -17.35 -4.77 -2.43
N PRO A 140 -17.26 -6.06 -2.07
CA PRO A 140 -17.97 -6.62 -0.91
C PRO A 140 -17.43 -6.16 0.46
N ALA A 141 -16.24 -5.59 0.52
CA ALA A 141 -15.62 -5.12 1.77
C ALA A 141 -14.61 -3.99 1.52
N THR A 142 -14.20 -3.33 2.59
CA THR A 142 -13.12 -2.33 2.59
C THR A 142 -11.81 -2.93 2.07
N VAL A 143 -11.03 -2.13 1.37
CA VAL A 143 -9.74 -2.49 0.77
C VAL A 143 -8.64 -1.69 1.44
N GLY A 144 -7.56 -2.37 1.83
CA GLY A 144 -6.33 -1.72 2.28
C GLY A 144 -5.45 -1.33 1.11
N PHE A 145 -4.70 -0.23 1.24
CA PHE A 145 -3.77 0.24 0.21
C PHE A 145 -2.35 0.29 0.76
N HIS A 146 -1.38 -0.17 -0.03
CA HIS A 146 0.04 -0.02 0.29
C HIS A 146 0.82 0.40 -0.97
N VAL A 147 1.62 1.47 -0.86
CA VAL A 147 2.41 1.95 -1.99
C VAL A 147 3.69 1.13 -2.10
N ASN A 148 3.94 0.53 -3.26
CA ASN A 148 5.16 -0.20 -3.54
C ASN A 148 6.30 0.79 -3.85
N THR A 149 7.05 1.19 -2.83
CA THR A 149 8.19 2.11 -2.98
C THR A 149 9.48 1.42 -3.47
N ALA A 150 9.47 0.09 -3.64
CA ALA A 150 10.67 -0.69 -4.00
C ALA A 150 11.24 -0.44 -5.41
N ALA A 151 10.62 0.42 -6.23
CA ALA A 151 11.20 0.87 -7.49
C ALA A 151 11.88 2.26 -7.40
N THR A 152 11.77 2.97 -6.27
CA THR A 152 12.50 4.23 -6.06
C THR A 152 14.01 4.00 -6.01
N LYS A 153 14.75 4.74 -6.84
CA LYS A 153 16.19 5.02 -6.65
C LYS A 153 16.36 5.55 -5.21
N PRO A 154 17.45 5.23 -4.48
CA PRO A 154 17.65 5.77 -3.14
C PRO A 154 17.62 7.31 -3.21
N SER A 155 16.53 7.89 -2.71
CA SER A 155 16.42 9.31 -2.45
C SER A 155 17.34 9.62 -1.28
N SER A 156 18.28 10.54 -1.49
CA SER A 156 19.08 11.09 -0.41
C SER A 156 18.16 11.91 0.48
N SER A 157 17.60 11.29 1.52
CA SER A 157 16.78 12.00 2.48
C SER A 157 17.67 12.86 3.37
N VAL A 158 17.69 14.17 3.08
CA VAL A 158 18.06 15.16 4.08
C VAL A 158 16.99 15.09 5.17
N THR A 159 17.41 14.63 6.36
CA THR A 159 16.54 14.55 7.53
C THR A 159 16.33 15.95 8.10
N THR A 160 15.19 16.59 7.79
CA THR A 160 14.73 17.75 8.56
C THR A 160 13.83 17.26 9.68
N THR A 161 14.38 17.13 10.89
CA THR A 161 13.62 16.79 12.09
C THR A 161 12.83 18.00 12.58
N THR A 162 11.54 18.09 12.24
CA THR A 162 10.62 19.02 12.92
C THR A 162 10.20 18.39 14.24
N ARG A 163 10.70 18.94 15.36
CA ARG A 163 10.39 18.49 16.72
C ARG A 163 9.01 18.99 17.14
N THR A 164 8.02 18.10 17.16
CA THR A 164 6.73 18.33 17.85
C THR A 164 6.93 18.14 19.35
N THR A 165 6.75 19.20 20.14
CA THR A 165 6.86 19.15 21.60
C THR A 165 5.52 18.69 22.19
N THR A 166 5.45 17.46 22.71
CA THR A 166 4.35 17.01 23.56
C THR A 166 4.77 17.15 25.03
N THR A 167 4.12 18.06 25.75
CA THR A 167 4.33 18.25 27.20
C THR A 167 3.69 17.09 27.94
N THR A 168 4.49 16.30 28.66
CA THR A 168 4.01 15.30 29.62
C THR A 168 4.65 15.57 30.97
N THR A 169 3.86 16.04 31.93
CA THR A 169 4.27 16.25 33.31
C THR A 169 4.49 14.91 33.99
N ARG A 170 5.72 14.61 34.41
CA ARG A 170 6.04 13.43 35.23
C ARG A 170 6.85 13.82 36.46
N THR A 171 6.28 13.53 37.62
CA THR A 171 6.82 13.73 38.96
C THR A 171 8.15 12.99 39.15
N THR A 172 9.12 13.67 39.77
CA THR A 172 10.50 13.19 39.98
C THR A 172 10.62 12.46 41.32
N THR A 173 11.15 11.23 41.32
CA THR A 173 11.73 10.61 42.51
C THR A 173 13.22 10.37 42.25
N THR A 174 14.06 11.03 43.03
CA THR A 174 15.53 11.03 42.90
C THR A 174 16.12 9.78 43.54
N THR A 175 17.01 9.08 42.83
CA THR A 175 17.91 8.09 43.43
C THR A 175 19.30 8.25 42.84
N THR A 176 20.24 8.73 43.65
CA THR A 176 21.63 9.01 43.30
C THR A 176 22.43 7.72 43.24
N ARG A 177 23.11 7.45 42.12
CA ARG A 177 24.09 6.36 42.01
C ARG A 177 25.44 6.92 41.57
N THR A 178 26.43 6.73 42.44
CA THR A 178 27.84 7.11 42.27
C THR A 178 28.57 6.15 41.33
N THR A 179 29.36 6.66 40.38
CA THR A 179 30.21 5.85 39.49
C THR A 179 31.68 6.20 39.76
N THR A 180 32.47 5.19 40.16
CA THR A 180 33.92 5.30 40.38
C THR A 180 34.66 4.94 39.09
N THR A 181 35.48 5.85 38.57
CA THR A 181 36.34 5.64 37.39
C THR A 181 37.67 4.98 37.81
N THR A 182 38.03 3.86 37.19
CA THR A 182 39.34 3.22 37.36
C THR A 182 40.13 3.31 36.05
N THR A 183 41.26 4.01 36.07
CA THR A 183 42.19 4.16 34.94
C THR A 183 43.24 3.05 34.99
N ARG A 184 43.48 2.36 33.87
CA ARG A 184 44.54 1.36 33.73
C ARG A 184 45.58 1.81 32.70
N THR A 185 46.81 1.96 33.17
CA THR A 185 48.02 2.34 32.43
C THR A 185 48.63 1.14 31.70
N THR A 186 49.10 1.34 30.47
CA THR A 186 49.82 0.35 29.64
C THR A 186 51.30 0.71 29.58
N THR A 187 52.19 -0.23 29.94
CA THR A 187 53.65 -0.09 29.83
C THR A 187 54.17 -1.01 28.74
N THR A 188 54.87 -0.45 27.75
CA THR A 188 55.58 -1.15 26.66
C THR A 188 57.00 -1.51 27.08
N THR A 189 57.46 -2.73 26.77
CA THR A 189 58.86 -3.18 26.95
C THR A 189 59.37 -3.74 25.62
N SER A 190 60.46 -3.18 25.09
CA SER A 190 61.18 -3.67 23.92
C SER A 190 62.33 -4.59 24.34
N LYS A 191 62.56 -5.69 23.60
CA LYS A 191 63.63 -6.67 23.83
C LYS A 191 64.65 -6.59 22.70
N ALA A 192 65.93 -6.46 23.05
CA ALA A 192 67.06 -6.29 22.15
C ALA A 192 67.40 -7.58 21.36
N SER A 193 67.93 -7.39 20.15
CA SER A 193 68.44 -8.41 19.22
C SER A 193 69.97 -8.32 19.19
N THR A 194 70.67 -9.45 19.30
CA THR A 194 72.13 -9.54 19.22
C THR A 194 72.52 -10.52 18.12
N THR A 195 73.28 -10.05 17.14
CA THR A 195 73.81 -10.80 15.98
C THR A 195 75.25 -11.22 16.27
N SER A 196 75.61 -12.48 16.00
CA SER A 196 77.00 -12.96 15.95
C SER A 196 77.37 -13.37 14.53
N THR A 197 78.52 -12.89 14.05
CA THR A 197 79.14 -13.25 12.77
C THR A 197 80.57 -13.69 13.05
N THR A 198 80.95 -14.86 12.51
CA THR A 198 82.32 -15.39 12.56
C THR A 198 83.02 -15.11 11.23
N SER A 199 84.25 -14.60 11.29
CA SER A 199 85.12 -14.33 10.14
C SER A 199 85.99 -15.54 9.77
N THR A 200 86.29 -15.66 8.48
CA THR A 200 87.55 -16.18 7.91
C THR A 200 88.18 -15.06 7.11
#